data_AF-A0A8T4W0B9-F1
#
_entry.id   AF-A0A8T4W0B9-F1
#
_cell.length_a   1.000
_cell.length_b   1.000
_cell.length_c   1.000
_cell.angle_alpha   90.00
_cell.angle_beta   90.00
_cell.angle_gamma   90.00
#
_symmetry.space_group_name_H-M   'P 1'
#
loop_
_entity.id
_entity.type
_entity.pdbx_description
1 polymer ?
#
loop_
_entity_poly.entity_id
_entity_poly.type
_entity_poly.pdbx_seq_one_letter_code
_entity_poly.pdbx_strand_id
1 'polypeptide(L)'
;MEEQGRLAQSLAYEPQVTVSGPTPFTVTADTIEELEVRTVDVEIICATGSSYTAAWTGPTVGSLLDTASVSPETTHVVVESADAYRVVIPIREALGGVVSYLKDREPIGAHQDYMNRMVSPGTEGARDIKGVSRIEPKIFEPDEEPESAENLFPDGKRFTANRIEKDDLEQAEWQSKSDSTGMPTGVLEDVRELIADGPDPFDIRFHGLEITR
;
A
#
# COMPACT_ATOMS: atom_id res chain seq x y z
N MET A 1 -23.97 -0.36 -10.14
CA MET A 1 -24.22 1.09 -10.02
C MET A 1 -23.67 1.66 -8.73
N GLU A 2 -23.98 1.09 -7.56
CA GLU A 2 -23.56 1.68 -6.28
C GLU A 2 -22.03 1.72 -6.07
N GLU A 3 -21.31 0.67 -6.49
CA GLU A 3 -19.85 0.61 -6.35
C GLU A 3 -19.12 1.58 -7.29
N GLN A 4 -19.54 1.65 -8.56
CA GLN A 4 -19.02 2.64 -9.52
C GLN A 4 -19.25 4.09 -9.04
N GLY A 5 -20.42 4.37 -8.43
CA GLY A 5 -20.68 5.68 -7.83
C GLY A 5 -19.74 6.03 -6.67
N ARG A 6 -19.36 5.04 -5.84
CA ARG A 6 -18.38 5.24 -4.76
C ARG A 6 -16.97 5.46 -5.31
N LEU A 7 -16.57 4.72 -6.34
CA LEU A 7 -15.29 4.94 -7.02
C LEU A 7 -15.19 6.35 -7.62
N ALA A 8 -16.22 6.79 -8.33
CA ALA A 8 -16.30 8.14 -8.88
C ALA A 8 -16.22 9.22 -7.78
N GLN A 9 -16.83 8.98 -6.62
CA GLN A 9 -16.72 9.88 -5.47
C GLN A 9 -15.31 9.94 -4.90
N SER A 10 -14.61 8.81 -4.77
CA SER A 10 -13.20 8.77 -4.32
C SER A 10 -12.28 9.53 -5.27
N LEU A 11 -12.61 9.55 -6.57
CA LEU A 11 -11.89 10.30 -7.60
C LEU A 11 -12.19 11.80 -7.60
N ALA A 12 -13.00 12.33 -6.68
CA ALA A 12 -13.12 13.77 -6.48
C ALA A 12 -11.93 14.37 -5.70
N TYR A 13 -11.06 13.52 -5.13
CA TYR A 13 -9.96 13.94 -4.27
C TYR A 13 -8.60 13.85 -4.97
N GLU A 14 -7.73 14.82 -4.71
CA GLU A 14 -6.39 14.91 -5.30
C GLU A 14 -5.29 14.32 -4.39
N PRO A 15 -4.15 13.87 -4.97
CA PRO A 15 -3.87 13.81 -6.41
C PRO A 15 -4.52 12.61 -7.10
N GLN A 16 -4.85 12.79 -8.38
CA GLN A 16 -5.26 11.70 -9.25
C GLN A 16 -4.05 10.87 -9.71
N VAL A 17 -4.30 9.61 -10.05
CA VAL A 17 -3.27 8.71 -10.57
C VAL A 17 -3.03 9.00 -12.05
N THR A 18 -1.80 9.36 -12.41
CA THR A 18 -1.41 9.51 -13.82
C THR A 18 -0.69 8.25 -14.31
N VAL A 19 -1.12 7.70 -15.43
CA VAL A 19 -0.49 6.55 -16.08
C VAL A 19 0.29 7.04 -17.30
N SER A 20 1.60 6.80 -17.29
CA SER A 20 2.49 7.14 -18.40
C SER A 20 2.44 6.06 -19.47
N GLY A 21 2.71 6.43 -20.70
CA GLY A 21 2.76 5.53 -21.85
C GLY A 21 2.74 6.34 -23.15
N PRO A 22 2.69 5.67 -24.31
CA PRO A 22 2.48 6.34 -25.59
C PRO A 22 1.18 7.18 -25.64
N THR A 23 0.14 6.74 -24.93
CA THR A 23 -1.12 7.47 -24.77
C THR A 23 -1.36 7.74 -23.29
N PRO A 24 -0.66 8.72 -22.67
CA PRO A 24 -0.76 8.93 -21.23
C PRO A 24 -2.16 9.44 -20.85
N PHE A 25 -2.64 9.05 -19.67
CA PHE A 25 -3.92 9.51 -19.15
C PHE A 25 -3.92 9.62 -17.63
N THR A 26 -4.95 10.28 -17.09
CA THR A 26 -5.18 10.40 -15.66
C THR A 26 -6.46 9.65 -15.31
N VAL A 27 -6.42 8.86 -14.23
CA VAL A 27 -7.60 8.18 -13.69
C VAL A 27 -8.51 9.24 -13.08
N THR A 28 -9.67 9.43 -13.69
CA THR A 28 -10.78 10.31 -13.28
C THR A 28 -12.09 9.54 -13.27
N ALA A 29 -13.15 10.14 -12.72
CA ALA A 29 -14.50 9.57 -12.71
C ALA A 29 -15.00 9.18 -14.12
N ASP A 30 -14.60 9.90 -15.16
CA ASP A 30 -15.01 9.57 -16.53
C ASP A 30 -14.20 8.38 -17.06
N THR A 31 -12.86 8.40 -16.88
CA THR A 31 -12.00 7.33 -17.42
C THR A 31 -12.20 6.00 -16.72
N ILE A 32 -12.55 5.99 -15.42
CA ILE A 32 -12.72 4.74 -14.68
C ILE A 32 -13.91 3.90 -15.18
N GLU A 33 -14.90 4.54 -15.83
CA GLU A 33 -16.01 3.82 -16.46
C GLU A 33 -15.56 2.95 -17.65
N GLU A 34 -14.44 3.31 -18.27
CA GLU A 34 -13.84 2.59 -19.40
C GLU A 34 -12.81 1.54 -18.97
N LEU A 35 -12.38 1.58 -17.70
CA LEU A 35 -11.38 0.67 -17.15
C LEU A 35 -12.01 -0.60 -16.60
N GLU A 36 -11.28 -1.71 -16.72
CA GLU A 36 -11.64 -2.93 -16.01
C GLU A 36 -11.35 -2.74 -14.52
N VAL A 37 -12.42 -2.74 -13.71
CA VAL A 37 -12.37 -2.69 -12.24
C VAL A 37 -12.55 -4.10 -11.67
N ARG A 38 -11.74 -4.45 -10.67
CA ARG A 38 -11.86 -5.70 -9.93
C ARG A 38 -11.78 -5.48 -8.43
N THR A 39 -12.37 -6.41 -7.69
CA THR A 39 -12.12 -6.59 -6.26
C THR A 39 -11.16 -7.74 -6.07
N VAL A 40 -10.11 -7.54 -5.28
CA VAL A 40 -9.14 -8.57 -4.90
C VAL A 40 -9.04 -8.65 -3.39
N ASP A 41 -9.08 -9.87 -2.85
CA ASP A 41 -8.81 -10.12 -1.44
C ASP A 41 -7.30 -10.29 -1.26
N VAL A 42 -6.69 -9.43 -0.45
CA VAL A 42 -5.24 -9.44 -0.21
C VAL A 42 -4.99 -9.38 1.29
N GLU A 43 -4.14 -10.28 1.76
CA GLU A 43 -3.57 -10.22 3.11
C GLU A 43 -2.42 -9.22 3.11
N ILE A 44 -2.55 -8.18 3.92
CA ILE A 44 -1.53 -7.17 4.17
C ILE A 44 -0.83 -7.55 5.47
N ILE A 45 0.49 -7.75 5.39
CA ILE A 45 1.34 -8.01 6.56
C ILE A 45 2.02 -6.69 6.93
N CYS A 46 1.70 -6.15 8.11
CA CYS A 46 2.34 -4.97 8.65
C CYS A 46 3.74 -5.31 9.17
N ALA A 47 4.66 -4.35 9.07
CA ALA A 47 6.02 -4.47 9.61
C ALA A 47 6.07 -4.74 11.14
N THR A 48 4.97 -4.48 11.85
CA THR A 48 4.83 -4.79 13.30
C THR A 48 4.50 -6.25 13.59
N GLY A 49 4.31 -7.09 12.56
CA GLY A 49 3.99 -8.52 12.69
C GLY A 49 2.49 -8.85 12.72
N SER A 50 1.61 -7.85 12.65
CA SER A 50 0.16 -8.04 12.48
C SER A 50 -0.18 -8.21 10.99
N SER A 51 -1.13 -9.09 10.66
CA SER A 51 -1.70 -9.17 9.31
C SER A 51 -3.22 -8.97 9.34
N TYR A 52 -3.76 -8.43 8.25
CA TYR A 52 -5.19 -8.39 8.02
C TYR A 52 -5.51 -8.69 6.56
N THR A 53 -6.67 -9.29 6.32
CA THR A 53 -7.20 -9.48 4.97
C THR A 53 -8.33 -8.48 4.74
N ALA A 54 -8.32 -7.81 3.60
CA ALA A 54 -9.39 -6.89 3.20
C ALA A 54 -9.69 -7.05 1.71
N ALA A 55 -10.91 -6.65 1.32
CA ALA A 55 -11.33 -6.60 -0.06
C ALA A 55 -10.97 -5.23 -0.67
N TRP A 56 -10.14 -5.23 -1.71
CA TRP A 56 -9.64 -4.01 -2.35
C TRP A 56 -10.26 -3.85 -3.73
N THR A 57 -10.94 -2.74 -4.00
CA THR A 57 -11.62 -2.51 -5.28
C THR A 57 -11.05 -1.31 -6.04
N GLY A 58 -10.66 -1.52 -7.29
CA GLY A 58 -10.24 -0.47 -8.21
C GLY A 58 -9.86 -0.99 -9.60
N PRO A 59 -9.41 -0.10 -10.50
CA PRO A 59 -8.94 -0.51 -11.82
C PRO A 59 -7.76 -1.48 -11.72
N THR A 60 -7.79 -2.51 -12.56
CA THR A 60 -6.68 -3.45 -12.70
C THR A 60 -5.48 -2.75 -13.31
N VAL A 61 -4.27 -3.12 -12.86
CA VAL A 61 -3.04 -2.58 -13.46
C VAL A 61 -2.96 -2.92 -14.94
N GLY A 62 -3.38 -4.12 -15.34
CA GLY A 62 -3.46 -4.52 -16.76
C GLY A 62 -4.30 -3.53 -17.58
N SER A 63 -5.52 -3.22 -17.15
CA SER A 63 -6.38 -2.28 -17.85
C SER A 63 -5.79 -0.86 -17.90
N LEU A 64 -5.09 -0.42 -16.85
CA LEU A 64 -4.39 0.88 -16.87
C LEU A 64 -3.29 0.91 -17.93
N LEU A 65 -2.48 -0.14 -18.01
CA LEU A 65 -1.39 -0.23 -18.99
C LEU A 65 -1.90 -0.38 -20.43
N ASP A 66 -2.96 -1.14 -20.63
CA ASP A 66 -3.60 -1.31 -21.95
C ASP A 66 -4.14 0.03 -22.46
N THR A 67 -4.88 0.77 -21.62
CA THR A 67 -5.41 2.10 -21.96
C THR A 67 -4.29 3.09 -22.27
N ALA A 68 -3.16 3.01 -21.55
CA ALA A 68 -1.99 3.84 -21.81
C ALA A 68 -1.17 3.41 -23.06
N SER A 69 -1.60 2.37 -23.77
CA SER A 69 -0.92 1.79 -24.95
C SER A 69 0.51 1.32 -24.65
N VAL A 70 0.73 0.74 -23.46
CA VAL A 70 2.05 0.30 -23.00
C VAL A 70 2.56 -0.89 -23.81
N SER A 71 3.88 -0.93 -24.03
CA SER A 71 4.51 -2.02 -24.78
C SER A 71 4.41 -3.36 -24.03
N PRO A 72 4.13 -4.49 -24.71
CA PRO A 72 4.22 -5.81 -24.09
C PRO A 72 5.65 -6.20 -23.70
N GLU A 73 6.67 -5.45 -24.15
CA GLU A 73 8.07 -5.64 -23.75
C GLU A 73 8.40 -4.95 -22.40
N THR A 74 7.45 -4.21 -21.81
CA THR A 74 7.61 -3.62 -20.48
C THR A 74 7.95 -4.69 -19.45
N THR A 75 9.03 -4.45 -18.71
CA THR A 75 9.58 -5.40 -17.72
C THR A 75 9.13 -5.06 -16.30
N HIS A 76 8.91 -3.78 -16.03
CA HIS A 76 8.63 -3.26 -14.70
C HIS A 76 7.66 -2.07 -14.77
N VAL A 77 7.07 -1.77 -13.63
CA VAL A 77 6.31 -0.56 -13.39
C VAL A 77 6.94 0.17 -12.21
N VAL A 78 7.33 1.42 -12.43
CA VAL A 78 7.69 2.33 -11.35
C VAL A 78 6.42 2.99 -10.87
N VAL A 79 6.15 2.88 -9.57
CA VAL A 79 4.94 3.45 -8.97
C VAL A 79 5.35 4.46 -7.92
N GLU A 80 4.81 5.67 -8.05
CA GLU A 80 5.10 6.81 -7.20
C GLU A 80 3.87 7.15 -6.36
N SER A 81 4.12 7.42 -5.08
CA SER A 81 3.15 7.97 -4.12
C SER A 81 3.17 9.49 -4.14
N ALA A 82 2.09 10.11 -3.67
CA ALA A 82 1.98 11.55 -3.47
C ALA A 82 3.01 12.10 -2.45
N ASP A 83 3.54 11.26 -1.57
CA ASP A 83 4.64 11.60 -0.63
C ASP A 83 6.04 11.35 -1.23
N ALA A 84 6.13 11.20 -2.55
CA ALA A 84 7.36 10.95 -3.33
C ALA A 84 8.05 9.60 -3.05
N TYR A 85 7.42 8.69 -2.28
CA TYR A 85 7.87 7.30 -2.18
C TYR A 85 7.75 6.61 -3.54
N ARG A 86 8.80 5.92 -3.97
CA ARG A 86 8.81 5.20 -5.26
C ARG A 86 9.34 3.79 -5.07
N VAL A 87 8.67 2.83 -5.69
CA VAL A 87 9.13 1.43 -5.77
C VAL A 87 9.05 0.95 -7.20
N VAL A 88 9.85 -0.07 -7.50
CA VAL A 88 9.81 -0.76 -8.79
C VAL A 88 9.19 -2.14 -8.60
N ILE A 89 8.18 -2.43 -9.41
CA ILE A 89 7.42 -3.68 -9.36
C ILE A 89 7.65 -4.44 -10.68
N PRO A 90 8.11 -5.70 -10.64
CA PRO A 90 8.14 -6.55 -11.83
C PRO A 90 6.77 -6.62 -12.49
N ILE A 91 6.72 -6.52 -13.83
CA ILE A 91 5.44 -6.44 -14.57
C ILE A 91 4.51 -7.61 -14.25
N ARG A 92 5.07 -8.81 -14.03
CA ARG A 92 4.31 -10.02 -13.69
C ARG A 92 3.56 -9.88 -12.37
N GLU A 93 4.19 -9.26 -11.38
CA GLU A 93 3.57 -8.96 -10.08
C GLU A 93 2.57 -7.82 -10.25
N ALA A 94 2.95 -6.74 -10.96
CA ALA A 94 2.08 -5.59 -11.16
C ALA A 94 0.75 -5.94 -11.82
N LEU A 95 0.75 -6.80 -12.86
CA LEU A 95 -0.45 -7.23 -13.59
C LEU A 95 -1.47 -8.01 -12.74
N GLY A 96 -1.04 -8.59 -11.61
CA GLY A 96 -1.95 -9.23 -10.66
C GLY A 96 -2.71 -8.25 -9.76
N GLY A 97 -2.28 -6.99 -9.73
CA GLY A 97 -2.75 -5.99 -8.78
C GLY A 97 -3.86 -5.07 -9.28
N VAL A 98 -4.35 -4.27 -8.34
CA VAL A 98 -5.31 -3.18 -8.58
C VAL A 98 -4.80 -1.89 -7.95
N VAL A 99 -5.15 -0.75 -8.54
CA VAL A 99 -5.06 0.56 -7.89
C VAL A 99 -6.39 0.80 -7.20
N SER A 100 -6.47 0.43 -5.93
CA SER A 100 -7.70 0.44 -5.16
C SER A 100 -8.07 1.83 -4.67
N TYR A 101 -9.37 2.15 -4.73
CA TYR A 101 -9.97 3.34 -4.11
C TYR A 101 -10.96 2.97 -3.00
N LEU A 102 -11.33 1.69 -2.89
CA LEU A 102 -12.20 1.17 -1.85
C LEU A 102 -11.53 0.05 -1.06
N LYS A 103 -11.65 0.09 0.27
CA LYS A 103 -11.34 -1.02 1.18
C LYS A 103 -12.65 -1.49 1.79
N ASP A 104 -12.97 -2.77 1.68
CA ASP A 104 -14.21 -3.37 2.20
C ASP A 104 -15.46 -2.61 1.74
N ARG A 105 -15.44 -2.20 0.45
CA ARG A 105 -16.46 -1.42 -0.24
C ARG A 105 -16.57 0.05 0.21
N GLU A 106 -15.79 0.50 1.18
CA GLU A 106 -15.79 1.89 1.65
C GLU A 106 -14.65 2.70 1.04
N PRO A 107 -14.86 4.00 0.74
CA PRO A 107 -13.78 4.88 0.25
C PRO A 107 -12.60 4.93 1.21
N ILE A 108 -11.39 4.64 0.71
CA ILE A 108 -10.16 4.66 1.53
C ILE A 108 -9.96 6.04 2.18
N GLY A 109 -10.16 7.11 1.41
CA GLY A 109 -10.03 8.49 1.88
C GLY A 109 -11.04 8.92 2.96
N ALA A 110 -12.07 8.13 3.24
CA ALA A 110 -12.98 8.40 4.36
C ALA A 110 -12.32 8.14 5.71
N HIS A 111 -11.33 7.22 5.74
CA HIS A 111 -10.70 6.74 6.97
C HIS A 111 -9.19 7.02 7.03
N GLN A 112 -8.58 7.33 5.88
CA GLN A 112 -7.15 7.48 5.72
C GLN A 112 -6.78 8.85 5.15
N ASP A 113 -5.53 9.26 5.36
CA ASP A 113 -4.99 10.53 4.83
C ASP A 113 -4.60 10.43 3.33
N TYR A 114 -4.88 9.30 2.69
CA TYR A 114 -4.64 9.02 1.27
C TYR A 114 -5.90 8.42 0.63
N MET A 115 -6.03 8.61 -0.69
CA MET A 115 -7.28 8.32 -1.40
C MET A 115 -7.31 6.96 -2.10
N ASN A 116 -6.14 6.38 -2.33
CA ASN A 116 -5.98 5.14 -3.07
C ASN A 116 -4.80 4.33 -2.55
N ARG A 117 -4.74 3.04 -2.91
CA ARG A 117 -3.63 2.15 -2.58
C ARG A 117 -3.44 1.14 -3.70
N MET A 118 -2.20 0.95 -4.15
CA MET A 118 -1.89 -0.20 -5.00
C MET A 118 -1.70 -1.44 -4.12
N VAL A 119 -2.38 -2.51 -4.48
CA VAL A 119 -2.20 -3.84 -3.86
C VAL A 119 -1.99 -4.87 -4.96
N SER A 120 -1.10 -5.83 -4.73
CA SER A 120 -0.91 -6.96 -5.65
C SER A 120 -0.68 -8.29 -4.94
N PRO A 121 -1.45 -9.35 -5.29
CA PRO A 121 -1.23 -10.69 -4.76
C PRO A 121 0.20 -11.20 -5.05
N GLY A 122 0.90 -11.68 -4.02
CA GLY A 122 2.22 -12.30 -4.17
C GLY A 122 3.40 -11.36 -4.06
N THR A 123 3.18 -10.08 -3.74
CA THR A 123 4.24 -9.16 -3.32
C THR A 123 4.38 -9.23 -1.80
N GLU A 124 5.59 -9.31 -1.25
CA GLU A 124 5.79 -9.10 0.19
C GLU A 124 5.27 -7.70 0.55
N GLY A 125 4.61 -7.54 1.71
CA GLY A 125 3.84 -6.33 2.12
C GLY A 125 4.58 -4.97 2.10
N ALA A 126 5.84 -4.94 1.66
CA ALA A 126 6.68 -3.76 1.45
C ALA A 126 6.40 -2.96 0.15
N ARG A 127 5.56 -3.47 -0.78
CA ARG A 127 5.21 -2.77 -2.04
C ARG A 127 3.73 -2.34 -2.14
N ASP A 128 2.99 -2.39 -1.05
CA ASP A 128 1.63 -1.87 -1.00
C ASP A 128 1.64 -0.34 -0.84
N ILE A 129 1.79 0.35 -1.97
CA ILE A 129 1.97 1.81 -2.01
C ILE A 129 0.66 2.51 -1.68
N LYS A 130 0.71 3.36 -0.66
CA LYS A 130 -0.39 4.26 -0.28
C LYS A 130 -0.30 5.54 -1.08
N GLY A 131 -1.44 6.07 -1.50
CA GLY A 131 -1.52 7.37 -2.16
C GLY A 131 -0.80 7.42 -3.50
N VAL A 132 -0.97 6.41 -4.34
CA VAL A 132 -0.43 6.38 -5.72
C VAL A 132 -0.80 7.69 -6.43
N SER A 133 0.20 8.30 -7.05
CA SER A 133 0.09 9.53 -7.83
C SER A 133 0.55 9.30 -9.27
N ARG A 134 1.50 8.40 -9.51
CA ARG A 134 1.99 8.07 -10.86
C ARG A 134 2.32 6.60 -11.04
N ILE A 135 2.01 6.10 -12.23
CA ILE A 135 2.40 4.78 -12.73
C ILE A 135 3.21 5.00 -14.00
N GLU A 136 4.44 4.49 -14.02
CA GLU A 136 5.39 4.66 -15.11
C GLU A 136 5.93 3.29 -15.57
N PRO A 137 5.51 2.81 -16.76
CA PRO A 137 6.05 1.59 -17.34
C PRO A 137 7.52 1.77 -17.74
N LYS A 138 8.35 0.76 -17.46
CA LYS A 138 9.78 0.77 -17.78
C LYS A 138 10.25 -0.55 -18.40
N ILE A 139 11.22 -0.41 -19.30
CA ILE A 139 12.04 -1.51 -19.80
C ILE A 139 13.42 -1.27 -19.18
N PHE A 140 13.87 -2.20 -18.35
CA PHE A 140 15.23 -2.22 -17.81
C PHE A 140 16.04 -3.21 -18.64
N GLU A 141 17.23 -2.80 -19.06
CA GLU A 141 18.18 -3.72 -19.71
C GLU A 141 18.71 -4.74 -18.69
N PRO A 142 19.20 -5.92 -19.11
CA PRO A 142 19.63 -6.96 -18.18
C PRO A 142 20.76 -6.58 -17.20
N ASP A 143 21.54 -5.54 -17.53
CA ASP A 143 22.61 -4.99 -16.70
C ASP A 143 22.20 -3.73 -15.92
N GLU A 144 20.98 -3.23 -16.10
CA GLU A 144 20.43 -2.13 -15.33
C GLU A 144 19.79 -2.67 -14.03
N GLU A 145 20.15 -2.07 -12.89
CA GLU A 145 19.57 -2.41 -11.60
C GLU A 145 18.22 -1.66 -11.43
N PRO A 146 17.06 -2.36 -11.43
CA PRO A 146 15.76 -1.70 -11.34
C PRO A 146 15.57 -0.90 -10.04
N GLU A 147 16.21 -1.34 -8.96
CA GLU A 147 16.20 -0.68 -7.65
C GLU A 147 16.77 0.74 -7.70
N SER A 148 17.58 1.07 -8.72
CA SER A 148 18.11 2.43 -8.92
C SER A 148 17.03 3.47 -9.21
N ALA A 149 15.85 3.05 -9.68
CA ALA A 149 14.69 3.91 -9.91
C ALA A 149 13.78 4.05 -8.68
N GLU A 150 14.11 3.39 -7.56
CA GLU A 150 13.35 3.50 -6.31
C GLU A 150 13.71 4.76 -5.52
N ASN A 151 12.75 5.19 -4.70
CA ASN A 151 12.95 6.19 -3.68
C ASN A 151 12.25 5.71 -2.42
N LEU A 152 12.92 4.79 -1.71
CA LEU A 152 12.40 4.21 -0.49
C LEU A 152 12.48 5.18 0.70
N PHE A 153 13.24 6.27 0.55
CA PHE A 153 13.45 7.28 1.59
C PHE A 153 13.28 8.73 1.12
N PRO A 154 12.06 9.13 0.68
CA PRO A 154 11.77 10.51 0.34
C PRO A 154 11.92 11.43 1.56
N ASP A 155 12.34 12.67 1.29
CA ASP A 155 12.30 13.76 2.26
C ASP A 155 10.85 14.15 2.58
N GLY A 156 10.55 14.43 3.85
CA GLY A 156 9.25 14.92 4.29
C GLY A 156 8.39 13.91 5.05
N LYS A 157 7.13 14.26 5.29
CA LYS A 157 6.19 13.41 6.04
C LYS A 157 5.65 12.31 5.14
N ARG A 158 5.86 11.05 5.51
CA ARG A 158 5.30 9.90 4.80
C ARG A 158 3.86 9.61 5.21
N PHE A 159 3.14 8.94 4.31
CA PHE A 159 1.94 8.21 4.71
C PHE A 159 2.33 7.10 5.69
N THR A 160 1.94 7.26 6.95
CA THR A 160 2.25 6.27 7.98
C THR A 160 1.32 5.06 7.86
N ALA A 161 1.83 3.87 8.18
CA ALA A 161 0.98 2.74 8.59
C ALA A 161 0.43 2.92 10.01
N ASN A 162 1.08 3.77 10.81
CA ASN A 162 0.66 4.14 12.15
C ASN A 162 -0.43 5.20 12.11
N ARG A 163 -1.61 4.80 11.68
CA ARG A 163 -2.84 5.34 12.20
C ARG A 163 -3.72 4.13 12.32
N ILE A 164 -3.70 3.56 13.53
CA ILE A 164 -4.49 2.40 13.95
C ILE A 164 -5.77 2.40 13.12
N GLU A 165 -5.87 1.45 12.18
CA GLU A 165 -7.08 1.34 11.39
C GLU A 165 -8.20 1.15 12.41
N LYS A 166 -9.30 1.89 12.32
CA LYS A 166 -10.34 1.83 13.36
C LYS A 166 -10.82 0.38 13.58
N ASP A 167 -10.72 -0.44 12.53
CA ASP A 167 -10.97 -1.89 12.51
C ASP A 167 -9.96 -2.69 13.34
N ASP A 168 -8.69 -2.26 13.41
CA ASP A 168 -7.65 -2.90 14.23
C ASP A 168 -7.95 -2.76 15.73
N LEU A 169 -8.59 -1.66 16.16
CA LEU A 169 -9.04 -1.52 17.55
C LEU A 169 -10.19 -2.46 17.85
N GLU A 170 -11.17 -2.58 16.95
CA GLU A 170 -12.31 -3.47 17.17
C GLU A 170 -11.90 -4.96 17.12
N GLN A 171 -10.96 -5.33 16.24
CA GLN A 171 -10.42 -6.70 16.19
C GLN A 171 -9.49 -7.00 17.37
N ALA A 172 -8.61 -6.08 17.77
CA ALA A 172 -7.79 -6.25 18.96
C ALA A 172 -8.63 -6.27 20.25
N GLU A 173 -9.70 -5.48 20.32
CA GLU A 173 -10.67 -5.55 21.41
C GLU A 173 -11.47 -6.86 21.41
N TRP A 174 -11.79 -7.41 20.24
CA TRP A 174 -12.49 -8.69 20.13
C TRP A 174 -11.60 -9.87 20.51
N GLN A 175 -10.33 -9.88 20.05
CA GLN A 175 -9.33 -10.87 20.45
C GLN A 175 -9.02 -10.81 21.95
N SER A 176 -8.93 -9.60 22.51
CA SER A 176 -8.78 -9.38 23.95
C SER A 176 -10.00 -9.88 24.75
N LYS A 177 -11.22 -9.71 24.23
CA LYS A 177 -12.45 -10.23 24.84
C LYS A 177 -12.57 -11.75 24.70
N SER A 178 -12.12 -12.35 23.60
CA SER A 178 -12.13 -13.81 23.42
C SER A 178 -11.11 -14.51 24.33
N ASP A 179 -9.93 -13.94 24.52
CA ASP A 179 -8.90 -14.47 25.44
C ASP A 179 -9.27 -14.28 26.92
N SER A 180 -10.20 -13.36 27.22
CA SER A 180 -10.73 -13.18 28.59
C SER A 180 -11.76 -14.23 29.01
N THR A 181 -12.21 -15.09 28.08
CA THR A 181 -13.21 -16.14 28.40
C THR A 181 -12.52 -17.43 28.84
N GLY A 182 -11.73 -17.34 29.91
CA GLY A 182 -11.23 -18.50 30.63
C GLY A 182 -9.83 -18.29 31.18
N MET A 183 -9.73 -17.74 32.40
CA MET A 183 -8.80 -18.14 33.49
C MET A 183 -9.01 -17.21 34.71
N PRO A 184 -8.72 -17.68 35.95
CA PRO A 184 -9.35 -17.17 37.16
C PRO A 184 -8.76 -15.86 37.68
N THR A 185 -9.60 -15.14 38.43
CA THR A 185 -9.31 -13.87 39.12
C THR A 185 -8.08 -13.92 40.02
N GLY A 186 -7.07 -13.14 39.66
CA GLY A 186 -5.95 -12.79 40.54
C GLY A 186 -4.78 -12.24 39.73
N VAL A 187 -4.26 -11.08 40.14
CA VAL A 187 -3.12 -10.34 39.57
C VAL A 187 -3.51 -9.37 38.44
N LEU A 188 -4.11 -8.24 38.82
CA LEU A 188 -4.40 -7.09 37.96
C LEU A 188 -3.76 -5.80 38.53
N GLU A 189 -2.52 -5.91 39.02
CA GLU A 189 -1.72 -4.76 39.48
C GLU A 189 -0.25 -4.91 39.05
N ASP A 190 0.05 -4.98 37.75
CA ASP A 190 1.46 -4.83 37.30
C ASP A 190 1.70 -4.48 35.80
N VAL A 191 0.69 -4.04 35.05
CA VAL A 191 0.85 -3.77 33.59
C VAL A 191 0.71 -2.29 33.20
N ARG A 192 0.50 -1.38 34.15
CA ARG A 192 0.31 0.05 33.82
C ARG A 192 1.59 0.89 33.81
N GLU A 193 2.76 0.32 34.06
CA GLU A 193 4.02 1.08 34.17
C GLU A 193 5.14 0.66 33.18
N LEU A 194 4.82 -0.05 32.10
CA LEU A 194 5.82 -0.57 31.14
C LEU A 194 5.61 -0.11 29.69
N ILE A 195 4.94 1.03 29.48
CA ILE A 195 4.86 1.73 28.18
C ILE A 195 5.17 3.22 28.39
N ALA A 196 6.38 3.48 28.88
CA ALA A 196 7.09 4.75 28.74
C ALA A 196 8.58 4.41 28.88
N ASP A 197 9.42 4.88 27.96
CA ASP A 197 10.87 4.60 27.85
C ASP A 197 11.31 3.24 27.26
N GLY A 198 10.88 2.97 26.02
CA GLY A 198 11.61 2.09 25.10
C GLY A 198 12.27 2.90 23.98
N PRO A 199 13.54 2.66 23.60
CA PRO A 199 14.22 3.43 22.57
C PRO A 199 13.62 3.19 21.17
N ASP A 200 13.64 4.24 20.36
CA ASP A 200 13.28 4.26 18.94
C ASP A 200 13.98 3.11 18.16
N PRO A 201 13.25 2.27 17.42
CA PRO A 201 13.83 1.14 16.70
C PRO A 201 14.74 1.51 15.51
N PHE A 202 15.04 2.79 15.27
CA PHE A 202 15.94 3.24 14.19
C PHE A 202 17.38 3.66 14.62
N ASP A 203 17.82 3.47 15.87
CA ASP A 203 19.25 3.70 16.26
C ASP A 203 20.12 2.44 16.01
N ILE A 204 20.46 2.16 14.75
CA ILE A 204 21.51 1.19 14.40
C ILE A 204 22.88 1.87 14.54
N ARG A 205 23.49 1.76 15.72
CA ARG A 205 24.92 2.05 15.89
C ARG A 205 25.76 0.89 15.39
N PHE A 206 26.46 1.08 14.28
CA PHE A 206 27.57 0.21 13.89
C PHE A 206 28.69 0.31 14.94
N HIS A 207 28.84 -0.72 15.77
CA HIS A 207 30.09 -0.94 16.49
C HIS A 207 31.06 -1.71 15.60
N GLY A 208 32.23 -1.11 15.42
CA GLY A 208 33.31 -1.58 14.55
C GLY A 208 33.77 -3.00 14.90
N LEU A 209 33.92 -3.80 13.86
CA LEU A 209 34.71 -5.01 13.90
C LEU A 209 36.16 -4.64 13.54
N GLU A 210 37.04 -4.55 14.54
CA GLU A 210 38.48 -4.51 14.31
C GLU A 210 38.93 -5.90 13.85
N ILE A 211 39.31 -6.02 12.58
CA ILE A 211 40.04 -7.18 12.07
C ILE A 211 41.53 -6.92 12.31
N THR A 212 42.09 -7.59 13.30
CA THR A 212 43.54 -7.64 13.53
C THR A 212 44.21 -8.38 12.37
N ARG A 213 45.33 -7.82 11.89
CA ARG A 213 46.15 -8.34 10.80
C ARG A 213 47.26 -9.27 11.32
#